data_AF-A0A7S1FA49-F1
#
_entry.id   AF-A0A7S1FA49-F1
#
_cell.length_a   1.000
_cell.length_b   1.000
_cell.length_c   1.000
_cell.angle_alpha   90.00
_cell.angle_beta   90.00
_cell.angle_gamma   90.00
#
_symmetry.space_group_name_H-M   'P 1'
#
loop_
_entity.id
_entity.type
_entity.pdbx_description
1 polymer ?
#
loop_
_entity_poly.entity_id
_entity_poly.type
_entity_poly.pdbx_seq_one_letter_code
_entity_poly.pdbx_strand_id
1 'polypeptide(L)'
;MAQAVLIERSSNAVDRPFAKMVMWSAMSGVCAAIIVASFPRTLCLQHTSRNSELENSGAAEAVLATATSEMWNFLNAQNATKAQSVNSSMSKERVEELKKQQSTLKALLTKLKSDIGGANKHETESKGENEKMLQRTQERLDQHRHELEQKNLTAWRREFITNQTKSEEKQVEYLTKGRELQHHMFHSNLKMSHGLMSRVKAVLDVYDGVMEKGKVDESTRKALEAVSSSLPKVQ
;
A
#
# COMPACT_ATOMS: atom_id res chain seq x y z
N MET A 1 -39.67 70.53 23.98
CA MET A 1 -38.54 70.92 23.11
C MET A 1 -38.94 70.68 21.66
N ALA A 2 -38.72 71.71 20.82
CA ALA A 2 -38.95 71.85 19.38
C ALA A 2 -38.32 70.71 18.54
N GLN A 3 -38.54 70.49 17.23
CA GLN A 3 -39.46 70.88 16.15
C GLN A 3 -39.10 69.90 15.00
N ALA A 4 -39.99 69.77 14.00
CA ALA A 4 -39.79 69.01 12.76
C ALA A 4 -38.60 69.51 11.91
N VAL A 5 -38.19 68.73 10.90
CA VAL A 5 -37.99 69.20 9.50
C VAL A 5 -37.67 68.01 8.57
N LEU A 6 -38.26 68.12 7.38
CA LEU A 6 -38.30 67.27 6.20
C LEU A 6 -37.14 67.66 5.25
N ILE A 7 -37.05 67.05 4.05
CA ILE A 7 -36.27 67.47 2.84
C ILE A 7 -34.86 66.83 2.75
N GLU A 8 -34.27 66.45 1.61
CA GLU A 8 -34.62 66.02 0.24
C GLU A 8 -33.24 65.80 -0.48
N ARG A 9 -33.21 64.97 -1.52
CA ARG A 9 -32.27 64.90 -2.68
C ARG A 9 -30.91 65.61 -2.68
N SER A 10 -29.88 64.88 -3.16
CA SER A 10 -28.87 65.32 -4.17
C SER A 10 -27.90 64.15 -4.44
N SER A 11 -27.98 63.37 -5.52
CA SER A 11 -27.33 63.54 -6.85
C SER A 11 -25.89 64.06 -6.86
N ASN A 12 -25.00 63.29 -7.51
CA ASN A 12 -23.77 63.66 -8.28
C ASN A 12 -22.62 62.71 -7.90
N ALA A 13 -22.30 61.67 -8.68
CA ALA A 13 -21.72 61.64 -10.02
C ALA A 13 -20.22 62.01 -10.04
N VAL A 14 -19.48 61.14 -10.74
CA VAL A 14 -18.16 61.34 -11.38
C VAL A 14 -16.94 61.28 -10.43
N ASP A 15 -16.16 60.20 -10.54
CA ASP A 15 -14.72 60.28 -10.85
C ASP A 15 -14.06 58.90 -10.91
N ARG A 16 -13.83 58.42 -12.14
CA ARG A 16 -12.62 57.67 -12.51
C ARG A 16 -11.94 58.50 -13.59
N PRO A 17 -10.61 58.67 -13.52
CA PRO A 17 -9.82 58.05 -14.58
C PRO A 17 -8.43 57.54 -14.16
N PHE A 18 -8.04 56.45 -14.83
CA PHE A 18 -6.73 56.18 -15.44
C PHE A 18 -5.45 56.75 -14.80
N ALA A 19 -4.49 55.89 -14.48
CA ALA A 19 -3.22 55.74 -15.23
C ALA A 19 -2.14 55.01 -14.41
N LYS A 20 -1.18 54.42 -15.15
CA LYS A 20 -0.05 53.52 -14.78
C LYS A 20 -0.46 52.05 -14.84
N MET A 21 -0.57 51.38 -15.99
CA MET A 21 0.24 51.36 -17.23
C MET A 21 1.70 50.94 -17.02
N VAL A 22 1.97 49.67 -17.39
CA VAL A 22 3.16 49.15 -18.11
C VAL A 22 4.43 48.98 -17.25
N MET A 23 5.10 47.83 -17.15
CA MET A 23 5.71 46.96 -18.17
C MET A 23 6.10 45.66 -17.42
N TRP A 24 5.82 44.44 -17.89
CA TRP A 24 6.72 43.72 -18.78
C TRP A 24 5.98 42.54 -19.42
N SER A 25 5.91 42.56 -20.75
CA SER A 25 5.63 41.40 -21.59
C SER A 25 6.90 41.14 -22.38
N ALA A 26 7.41 39.91 -22.31
CA ALA A 26 8.06 39.19 -23.41
C ALA A 26 8.87 38.02 -22.84
N MET A 27 8.32 36.80 -22.86
CA MET A 27 9.01 35.68 -23.48
C MET A 27 7.97 34.78 -24.13
N SER A 28 8.05 34.78 -25.45
CA SER A 28 7.29 34.06 -26.44
C SER A 28 7.43 32.53 -26.32
N GLY A 29 6.29 31.85 -26.42
CA GLY A 29 6.08 30.78 -27.39
C GLY A 29 6.87 29.49 -27.21
N VAL A 30 6.27 28.52 -26.52
CA VAL A 30 6.39 27.09 -26.86
C VAL A 30 5.05 26.40 -26.56
N CYS A 31 4.47 25.82 -27.62
CA CYS A 31 3.56 24.69 -27.66
C CYS A 31 2.20 24.78 -26.95
N ALA A 32 1.19 25.10 -27.76
CA ALA A 32 -0.02 24.30 -27.80
C ALA A 32 0.33 22.80 -27.95
N ALA A 33 -0.18 21.97 -27.02
CA ALA A 33 -0.50 20.54 -27.15
C ALA A 33 -0.23 19.78 -25.83
N ILE A 34 -1.12 19.91 -24.84
CA ILE A 34 -1.29 18.87 -23.80
C ILE A 34 -2.77 18.78 -23.43
N ILE A 35 -3.57 18.23 -24.34
CA ILE A 35 -4.86 17.63 -24.01
C ILE A 35 -4.95 16.32 -24.78
N VAL A 36 -4.27 15.28 -24.30
CA VAL A 36 -4.64 13.86 -24.39
C VAL A 36 -3.80 13.11 -23.35
N ALA A 37 -4.41 12.15 -22.64
CA ALA A 37 -3.80 11.18 -21.74
C ALA A 37 -3.49 11.62 -20.30
N SER A 38 -4.54 11.95 -19.54
CA SER A 38 -4.57 11.62 -18.11
C SER A 38 -5.61 10.53 -17.88
N PHE A 39 -5.16 9.27 -17.98
CA PHE A 39 -5.63 8.02 -17.33
C PHE A 39 -5.14 6.82 -18.18
N PRO A 40 -4.57 5.72 -17.64
CA PRO A 40 -4.17 5.42 -16.26
C PRO A 40 -2.65 5.09 -16.15
N ARG A 41 -1.85 6.00 -15.60
CA ARG A 41 -0.46 5.67 -15.19
C ARG A 41 -0.42 4.88 -13.87
N THR A 42 -1.55 4.73 -13.18
CA THR A 42 -1.68 4.08 -11.87
C THR A 42 -1.81 2.55 -11.96
N LEU A 43 -2.34 1.99 -13.06
CA LEU A 43 -2.45 0.52 -13.23
C LEU A 43 -1.11 -0.14 -13.54
N CYS A 44 -0.25 0.52 -14.32
CA CYS A 44 1.08 0.00 -14.65
C CYS A 44 2.00 -0.02 -13.41
N LEU A 45 1.88 0.96 -12.52
CA LEU A 45 2.61 1.02 -11.25
C LEU A 45 2.18 -0.05 -10.24
N GLN A 46 0.90 -0.43 -10.21
CA GLN A 46 0.43 -1.53 -9.35
C GLN A 46 0.95 -2.89 -9.83
N HIS A 47 1.03 -3.11 -11.15
CA HIS A 47 1.49 -4.39 -11.70
C HIS A 47 3.01 -4.62 -11.52
N THR A 48 3.83 -3.55 -11.54
CA THR A 48 5.27 -3.66 -11.26
C THR A 48 5.57 -3.86 -9.77
N SER A 49 4.83 -3.22 -8.85
CA SER A 49 4.94 -3.51 -7.40
C SER A 49 4.64 -4.99 -7.10
N ARG A 50 3.62 -5.54 -7.78
CA ARG A 50 3.15 -6.92 -7.60
C ARG A 50 4.22 -7.99 -7.89
N ASN A 51 5.03 -7.80 -8.92
CA ASN A 51 6.12 -8.72 -9.22
C ASN A 51 7.24 -8.59 -8.18
N SER A 52 7.56 -7.37 -7.75
CA SER A 52 8.60 -7.16 -6.74
C SER A 52 8.23 -7.69 -5.34
N GLU A 53 6.96 -7.64 -4.93
CA GLU A 53 6.49 -8.15 -3.64
C GLU A 53 6.41 -9.69 -3.61
N LEU A 54 5.96 -10.32 -4.69
CA LEU A 54 5.94 -11.78 -4.82
C LEU A 54 7.35 -12.37 -4.91
N GLU A 55 8.26 -11.72 -5.64
CA GLU A 55 9.68 -12.10 -5.68
C GLU A 55 10.35 -11.92 -4.31
N ASN A 56 10.03 -10.84 -3.59
CA ASN A 56 10.51 -10.64 -2.22
C ASN A 56 9.95 -11.68 -1.24
N SER A 57 8.68 -12.07 -1.37
CA SER A 57 8.07 -13.10 -0.51
C SER A 57 8.65 -14.49 -0.80
N GLY A 58 8.86 -14.85 -2.07
CA GLY A 58 9.48 -16.11 -2.45
C GLY A 58 10.94 -16.20 -1.99
N ALA A 59 11.70 -15.11 -2.12
CA ALA A 59 13.06 -15.03 -1.60
C ALA A 59 13.10 -15.13 -0.06
N ALA A 60 12.15 -14.50 0.63
CA ALA A 60 12.04 -14.57 2.09
C ALA A 60 11.67 -15.99 2.57
N GLU A 61 10.75 -16.67 1.88
CA GLU A 61 10.40 -18.07 2.18
C GLU A 61 11.57 -19.01 1.90
N ALA A 62 12.36 -18.78 0.84
CA ALA A 62 13.57 -19.56 0.57
C ALA A 62 14.63 -19.38 1.68
N VAL A 63 14.89 -18.15 2.11
CA VAL A 63 15.81 -17.86 3.23
C VAL A 63 15.34 -18.55 4.52
N LEU A 64 14.03 -18.48 4.81
CA LEU A 64 13.44 -19.13 5.96
C LEU A 64 13.54 -20.67 5.87
N ALA A 65 13.28 -21.25 4.70
CA ALA A 65 13.35 -22.68 4.47
C ALA A 65 14.78 -23.21 4.65
N THR A 66 15.77 -22.52 4.08
CA THR A 66 17.20 -22.85 4.28
C THR A 66 17.55 -22.83 5.77
N ALA A 67 17.29 -21.73 6.48
CA ALA A 67 17.60 -21.62 7.91
C ALA A 67 16.88 -22.68 8.76
N THR A 68 15.61 -22.98 8.45
CA THR A 68 14.83 -24.02 9.14
C THR A 68 15.44 -25.40 8.92
N SER A 69 15.85 -25.71 7.70
CA SER A 69 16.46 -27.00 7.35
C SER A 69 17.82 -27.21 8.02
N GLU A 70 18.65 -26.16 8.07
CA GLU A 70 19.96 -26.20 8.73
C GLU A 70 19.81 -26.38 10.24
N MET A 71 18.85 -25.68 10.85
CA MET A 71 18.51 -25.88 12.27
C MET A 71 18.00 -27.30 12.55
N TRP A 72 17.15 -27.85 11.69
CA TRP A 72 16.65 -29.22 11.85
C TRP A 72 17.79 -30.25 11.79
N ASN A 73 18.70 -30.11 10.83
CA ASN A 73 19.89 -30.96 10.70
C ASN A 73 20.80 -30.85 11.93
N PHE A 74 20.96 -29.63 12.46
CA PHE A 74 21.72 -29.38 13.69
C PHE A 74 21.13 -30.10 14.91
N LEU A 75 19.81 -30.04 15.09
CA LEU A 75 19.13 -30.72 16.20
C LEU A 75 19.22 -32.24 16.09
N ASN A 76 19.08 -32.79 14.89
CA ASN A 76 19.25 -34.22 14.65
C ASN A 76 20.68 -34.67 14.93
N ALA A 77 21.68 -33.89 14.54
CA ALA A 77 23.08 -34.17 14.86
C ALA A 77 23.35 -34.16 16.37
N GLN A 78 22.77 -33.23 17.13
CA GLN A 78 22.87 -33.21 18.59
C GLN A 78 22.19 -34.41 19.28
N ASN A 79 21.06 -34.87 18.74
CA ASN A 79 20.38 -36.05 19.27
C ASN A 79 21.16 -37.34 18.98
N ALA A 80 21.81 -37.44 17.81
CA ALA A 80 22.69 -38.56 17.47
C ALA A 80 23.95 -38.60 18.36
N THR A 81 24.54 -37.46 18.70
CA THR A 81 25.71 -37.41 19.60
C THR A 81 25.38 -37.67 21.06
N LYS A 82 24.13 -37.49 21.52
CA LYS A 82 23.70 -37.93 22.87
C LYS A 82 23.79 -39.45 23.08
N ALA A 83 23.78 -40.26 22.02
CA ALA A 83 24.07 -41.69 22.11
C ALA A 83 25.56 -41.99 22.39
N GLN A 84 26.44 -40.98 22.30
CA GLN A 84 27.87 -41.06 22.57
C GLN A 84 28.27 -39.93 23.54
N SER A 85 28.17 -40.23 24.84
CA SER A 85 28.55 -39.38 25.95
C SER A 85 29.90 -38.68 25.76
N VAL A 86 29.91 -37.41 25.33
CA VAL A 86 30.89 -36.41 25.74
C VAL A 86 30.22 -35.04 25.67
N ASN A 87 30.42 -34.20 26.69
CA ASN A 87 30.20 -32.75 26.67
C ASN A 87 30.87 -32.12 25.42
N SER A 88 30.19 -32.07 24.29
CA SER A 88 30.68 -31.33 23.13
C SER A 88 30.16 -29.90 23.25
N SER A 89 30.99 -29.00 23.81
CA SER A 89 30.76 -27.58 23.59
C SER A 89 30.69 -27.35 22.08
N MET A 90 29.66 -26.63 21.63
CA MET A 90 29.52 -26.18 20.25
C MET A 90 30.86 -25.68 19.68
N SER A 91 31.27 -26.16 18.51
CA SER A 91 32.46 -25.61 17.85
C SER A 91 32.24 -24.12 17.58
N LYS A 92 33.26 -23.28 17.81
CA LYS A 92 33.15 -21.82 17.64
C LYS A 92 32.60 -21.44 16.26
N GLU A 93 33.03 -22.14 15.22
CA GLU A 93 32.56 -21.98 13.83
C GLU A 93 31.04 -22.19 13.70
N ARG A 94 30.47 -23.21 14.37
CA ARG A 94 29.02 -23.45 14.36
C ARG A 94 28.24 -22.36 15.08
N VAL A 95 28.79 -21.84 16.18
CA VAL A 95 28.16 -20.72 16.91
C VAL A 95 28.13 -19.47 16.04
N GLU A 96 29.20 -19.18 15.30
CA GLU A 96 29.23 -18.02 14.40
C GLU A 96 28.28 -18.16 13.20
N GLU A 97 28.15 -19.35 12.62
CA GLU A 97 27.18 -19.58 11.53
C GLU A 97 25.73 -19.43 12.03
N LEU A 98 25.40 -19.99 13.20
CA LEU A 98 24.07 -19.82 13.79
C LEU A 98 23.76 -18.35 14.09
N LYS A 99 24.72 -17.57 14.58
CA LYS A 99 24.56 -16.13 14.80
C LYS A 99 24.32 -15.38 13.48
N LYS A 100 25.03 -15.75 12.42
CA LYS A 100 24.86 -15.15 11.10
C LYS A 100 23.45 -15.42 10.55
N GLN A 101 22.99 -16.66 10.62
CA GLN A 101 21.62 -17.03 10.22
C GLN A 101 20.57 -16.29 11.06
N GLN A 102 20.79 -16.20 12.37
CA GLN A 102 19.91 -15.44 13.25
C GLN A 102 19.85 -13.96 12.89
N SER A 103 21.00 -13.34 12.57
CA SER A 103 21.08 -11.95 12.12
C SER A 103 20.29 -11.74 10.83
N THR A 104 20.42 -12.64 9.86
CA THR A 104 19.64 -12.62 8.62
C THR A 104 18.14 -12.71 8.89
N LEU A 105 17.70 -13.61 9.78
CA LEU A 105 16.30 -13.74 10.17
C LEU A 105 15.76 -12.49 10.91
N LYS A 106 16.58 -11.85 11.76
CA LYS A 106 16.23 -10.58 12.42
C LYS A 106 16.12 -9.43 11.41
N ALA A 107 17.00 -9.38 10.42
CA ALA A 107 16.94 -8.41 9.33
C ALA A 107 15.66 -8.61 8.50
N LEU A 108 15.34 -9.86 8.16
CA LEU A 108 14.10 -10.21 7.45
C LEU A 108 12.86 -9.79 8.25
N LEU A 109 12.83 -10.07 9.56
CA LEU A 109 11.73 -9.67 10.43
C LEU A 109 11.55 -8.14 10.46
N THR A 110 12.65 -7.40 10.46
CA THR A 110 12.63 -5.92 10.45
C THR A 110 12.09 -5.40 9.13
N LYS A 111 12.52 -5.99 8.00
CA LYS A 111 11.98 -5.67 6.67
C LYS A 111 10.48 -5.92 6.62
N LEU A 112 10.00 -7.09 7.05
CA LEU A 112 8.57 -7.42 7.08
C LEU A 112 7.75 -6.42 7.93
N LYS A 113 8.27 -5.98 9.08
CA LYS A 113 7.61 -4.94 9.89
C LYS A 113 7.53 -3.60 9.16
N SER A 114 8.61 -3.21 8.49
CA SER A 114 8.65 -1.99 7.68
C SER A 114 7.65 -2.05 6.53
N ASP A 115 7.59 -3.18 5.83
CA ASP A 115 6.68 -3.39 4.70
C ASP A 115 5.22 -3.35 5.14
N ILE A 116 4.87 -3.98 6.28
CA ILE A 116 3.53 -3.87 6.88
C ILE A 116 3.18 -2.41 7.21
N GLY A 117 4.13 -1.67 7.80
CA GLY A 117 3.94 -0.25 8.10
C GLY A 117 3.68 0.59 6.83
N GLY A 118 4.46 0.34 5.77
CA GLY A 118 4.30 0.97 4.47
C GLY A 118 2.95 0.63 3.83
N ALA A 119 2.54 -0.64 3.84
CA ALA A 119 1.27 -1.10 3.30
C ALA A 119 0.07 -0.46 4.01
N ASN A 120 0.10 -0.34 5.34
CA ASN A 120 -0.96 0.32 6.10
C ASN A 120 -1.09 1.81 5.76
N LYS A 121 0.05 2.49 5.61
CA LYS A 121 0.08 3.89 5.19
C LYS A 121 -0.50 4.04 3.77
N HIS A 122 -0.05 3.21 2.84
CA HIS A 122 -0.53 3.23 1.46
C HIS A 122 -2.02 2.92 1.36
N GLU A 123 -2.56 1.97 2.13
CA GLU A 123 -3.99 1.67 2.17
C GLU A 123 -4.81 2.87 2.67
N THR A 124 -4.29 3.61 3.66
CA THR A 124 -4.94 4.82 4.17
C THR A 124 -4.97 5.92 3.12
N GLU A 125 -3.85 6.16 2.44
CA GLU A 125 -3.74 7.15 1.36
C GLU A 125 -4.64 6.78 0.18
N SER A 126 -4.56 5.53 -0.28
CA SER A 126 -5.35 5.00 -1.40
C SER A 126 -6.86 5.07 -1.13
N LYS A 127 -7.29 4.77 0.11
CA LYS A 127 -8.70 4.94 0.51
C LYS A 127 -9.16 6.39 0.34
N GLY A 128 -8.36 7.35 0.82
CA GLY A 128 -8.69 8.78 0.70
C GLY A 128 -8.68 9.28 -0.74
N GLU A 129 -7.77 8.80 -1.58
CA GLU A 129 -7.75 9.12 -3.01
C GLU A 129 -8.96 8.55 -3.75
N ASN A 130 -9.32 7.29 -3.47
CA ASN A 130 -10.47 6.65 -4.08
C ASN A 130 -11.78 7.34 -3.69
N GLU A 131 -11.94 7.74 -2.42
CA GLU A 131 -13.10 8.49 -1.95
C GLU A 131 -13.24 9.83 -2.67
N LYS A 132 -12.14 10.59 -2.83
CA LYS A 132 -12.13 11.83 -3.60
C LYS A 132 -12.49 11.62 -5.08
N MET A 133 -11.98 10.56 -5.70
CA MET A 133 -12.32 10.25 -7.09
C MET A 133 -13.79 9.88 -7.23
N LEU A 134 -14.30 9.03 -6.35
CA LEU A 134 -15.68 8.59 -6.36
C LEU A 134 -16.64 9.75 -6.11
N GLN A 135 -16.33 10.65 -5.16
CA GLN A 135 -17.10 11.86 -4.92
C GLN A 135 -17.16 12.75 -6.17
N ARG A 136 -16.01 13.03 -6.81
CA ARG A 136 -15.98 13.86 -8.04
C ARG A 136 -16.78 13.24 -9.18
N THR A 137 -16.68 11.93 -9.35
CA THR A 137 -17.46 11.20 -10.37
C THR A 137 -18.95 11.25 -10.06
N GLN A 138 -19.33 11.08 -8.79
CA GLN A 138 -20.73 11.15 -8.38
C GLN A 138 -21.32 12.55 -8.54
N GLU A 139 -20.59 13.61 -8.14
CA GLU A 139 -21.01 15.00 -8.34
C GLU A 139 -21.26 15.31 -9.82
N ARG A 140 -20.37 14.83 -10.72
CA ARG A 140 -20.56 14.96 -12.17
C ARG A 140 -21.77 14.18 -12.67
N LEU A 141 -21.96 12.96 -12.17
CA LEU A 141 -23.11 12.13 -12.53
C LEU A 141 -24.43 12.82 -12.14
N ASP A 142 -24.49 13.40 -10.95
CA ASP A 142 -25.66 14.11 -10.44
C ASP A 142 -25.92 15.40 -11.25
N GLN A 143 -24.86 16.13 -11.64
CA GLN A 143 -24.97 17.28 -12.56
C GLN A 143 -25.58 16.86 -13.90
N HIS A 144 -25.09 15.78 -14.51
CA HIS A 144 -25.64 15.27 -15.77
C HIS A 144 -27.10 14.82 -15.65
N ARG A 145 -27.47 14.20 -14.52
CA ARG A 145 -28.87 13.81 -14.23
C ARG A 145 -29.77 15.03 -14.11
N HIS A 146 -29.34 16.05 -13.38
CA HIS A 146 -30.06 17.32 -13.26
C HIS A 146 -30.18 18.06 -14.61
N GLU A 147 -29.15 18.03 -15.46
CA GLU A 147 -29.25 18.58 -16.81
C GLU A 147 -30.33 17.87 -17.65
N LEU A 148 -30.44 16.53 -17.56
CA LEU A 148 -31.45 15.76 -18.32
C LEU A 148 -32.91 16.09 -17.94
N GLU A 149 -33.15 16.57 -16.72
CA GLU A 149 -34.47 17.01 -16.23
C GLU A 149 -34.93 18.32 -16.89
N GLN A 150 -34.00 19.10 -17.47
CA GLN A 150 -34.34 20.33 -18.16
C GLN A 150 -35.19 20.05 -19.42
N LYS A 151 -36.29 20.78 -19.56
CA LYS A 151 -37.24 20.61 -20.68
C LYS A 151 -36.77 21.26 -21.99
N ASN A 152 -35.84 22.21 -21.93
CA ASN A 152 -35.41 23.04 -23.08
C ASN A 152 -34.16 22.51 -23.80
N LEU A 153 -33.91 21.19 -23.77
CA LEU A 153 -32.74 20.59 -24.40
C LEU A 153 -33.00 20.24 -25.87
N THR A 154 -32.03 20.52 -26.75
CA THR A 154 -32.03 20.00 -28.12
C THR A 154 -31.87 18.48 -28.11
N ALA A 155 -32.41 17.79 -29.12
CA ALA A 155 -32.33 16.32 -29.22
C ALA A 155 -30.88 15.82 -29.14
N TRP A 156 -29.98 16.45 -29.88
CA TRP A 156 -28.54 16.14 -29.84
C TRP A 156 -27.94 16.31 -28.44
N ARG A 157 -28.26 17.40 -27.72
CA ARG A 157 -27.72 17.63 -26.37
C ARG A 157 -28.25 16.59 -25.38
N ARG A 158 -29.52 16.21 -25.49
CA ARG A 158 -30.12 15.16 -24.65
C ARG A 158 -29.43 13.81 -24.87
N GLU A 159 -29.18 13.42 -26.12
CA GLU A 159 -28.44 12.19 -26.43
C GLU A 159 -26.99 12.24 -25.94
N PHE A 160 -26.31 13.37 -26.13
CA PHE A 160 -24.95 13.58 -25.65
C PHE A 160 -24.84 13.41 -24.13
N ILE A 161 -25.70 14.08 -23.35
CA ILE A 161 -25.71 13.96 -21.88
C ILE A 161 -26.06 12.52 -21.48
N THR A 162 -27.03 11.87 -22.13
CA THR A 162 -27.40 10.47 -21.85
C THR A 162 -26.20 9.53 -22.00
N ASN A 163 -25.38 9.72 -23.04
CA ASN A 163 -24.17 8.93 -23.26
C ASN A 163 -23.08 9.23 -22.22
N GLN A 164 -22.95 10.49 -21.79
CA GLN A 164 -22.06 10.85 -20.69
C GLN A 164 -22.51 10.22 -19.37
N THR A 165 -23.79 10.31 -19.01
CA THR A 165 -24.36 9.67 -17.81
C THR A 165 -24.06 8.18 -17.79
N LYS A 166 -24.30 7.46 -18.89
CA LYS A 166 -23.97 6.02 -19.00
C LYS A 166 -22.48 5.73 -18.80
N SER A 167 -21.62 6.63 -19.26
CA SER A 167 -20.17 6.48 -19.11
C SER A 167 -19.74 6.73 -17.66
N GLU A 168 -20.30 7.75 -17.01
CA GLU A 168 -20.05 8.05 -15.60
C GLU A 168 -20.61 6.99 -14.66
N GLU A 169 -21.78 6.40 -14.94
CA GLU A 169 -22.31 5.27 -14.16
C GLU A 169 -21.36 4.08 -14.18
N LYS A 170 -20.80 3.76 -15.35
CA LYS A 170 -19.76 2.73 -15.48
C LYS A 170 -18.48 3.12 -14.74
N GLN A 171 -18.11 4.40 -14.73
CA GLN A 171 -16.95 4.91 -14.00
C GLN A 171 -17.15 4.70 -12.48
N VAL A 172 -18.32 5.04 -11.92
CA VAL A 172 -18.65 4.82 -10.51
C VAL A 172 -18.59 3.33 -10.17
N GLU A 173 -19.20 2.49 -11.00
CA GLU A 173 -19.16 1.03 -10.83
C GLU A 173 -17.73 0.49 -10.83
N TYR A 174 -16.91 0.94 -11.79
CA TYR A 174 -15.51 0.55 -11.91
C TYR A 174 -14.69 0.97 -10.69
N LEU A 175 -14.82 2.22 -10.23
CA LEU A 175 -14.09 2.72 -9.06
C LEU A 175 -14.50 1.97 -7.78
N THR A 176 -15.79 1.67 -7.63
CA THR A 176 -16.30 0.93 -6.48
C THR A 176 -15.77 -0.50 -6.45
N LYS A 177 -15.87 -1.23 -7.56
CA LYS A 177 -15.34 -2.60 -7.69
C LYS A 177 -13.81 -2.64 -7.56
N GLY A 178 -13.12 -1.67 -8.17
CA GLY A 178 -11.67 -1.55 -8.07
C GLY A 178 -11.21 -1.42 -6.62
N ARG A 179 -11.93 -0.62 -5.82
CA ARG A 179 -11.63 -0.44 -4.40
C ARG A 179 -11.84 -1.71 -3.58
N GLU A 180 -12.95 -2.42 -3.80
CA GLU A 180 -13.24 -3.69 -3.13
C GLU A 180 -12.12 -4.71 -3.39
N LEU A 181 -11.72 -4.86 -4.66
CA LEU A 181 -10.61 -5.74 -5.05
C LEU A 181 -9.29 -5.35 -4.39
N GLN A 182 -8.93 -4.07 -4.43
CA GLN A 182 -7.70 -3.57 -3.79
C GLN A 182 -7.71 -3.83 -2.27
N HIS A 183 -8.85 -3.64 -1.61
CA HIS A 183 -8.99 -3.90 -0.17
C HIS A 183 -8.81 -5.39 0.17
N HIS A 184 -9.42 -6.29 -0.62
CA HIS A 184 -9.24 -7.72 -0.45
C HIS A 184 -7.80 -8.17 -0.70
N MET A 185 -7.14 -7.61 -1.71
CA MET A 185 -5.73 -7.87 -1.98
C MET A 185 -4.83 -7.39 -0.84
N PHE A 186 -5.04 -6.18 -0.34
CA PHE A 186 -4.34 -5.65 0.82
C PHE A 186 -4.47 -6.58 2.04
N HIS A 187 -5.68 -7.02 2.35
CA HIS A 187 -5.93 -7.90 3.49
C HIS A 187 -5.27 -9.29 3.31
N SER A 188 -5.24 -9.80 2.09
CA SER A 188 -4.56 -11.05 1.75
C SER A 188 -3.04 -10.92 1.91
N ASN A 189 -2.45 -9.81 1.43
CA ASN A 189 -1.03 -9.53 1.57
C ASN A 189 -0.62 -9.36 3.04
N LEU A 190 -1.47 -8.66 3.82
CA LEU A 190 -1.26 -8.47 5.25
C LEU A 190 -1.27 -9.81 6.01
N LYS A 191 -2.20 -10.72 5.68
CA LYS A 191 -2.23 -12.08 6.23
C LYS A 191 -0.98 -12.87 5.88
N MET A 192 -0.53 -12.81 4.62
CA MET A 192 0.68 -13.48 4.18
C MET A 192 1.91 -12.98 4.95
N SER A 193 2.07 -11.65 5.05
CA SER A 193 3.17 -11.00 5.78
C SER A 193 3.17 -11.34 7.27
N HIS A 194 2.00 -11.33 7.93
CA HIS A 194 1.87 -11.76 9.32
C HIS A 194 2.12 -13.26 9.53
N GLY A 195 1.68 -14.09 8.60
CA GLY A 195 1.94 -15.53 8.61
C GLY A 195 3.44 -15.80 8.55
N LEU A 196 4.13 -15.20 7.58
CA LEU A 196 5.57 -15.33 7.43
C LEU A 196 6.32 -14.78 8.65
N MET A 197 5.93 -13.62 9.16
CA MET A 197 6.48 -13.03 10.37
C MET A 197 6.36 -13.96 11.58
N SER A 198 5.22 -14.64 11.76
CA SER A 198 5.02 -15.61 12.84
C SER A 198 5.94 -16.82 12.69
N ARG A 199 6.12 -17.34 11.47
CA ARG A 199 7.06 -18.45 11.19
C ARG A 199 8.50 -18.05 11.47
N VAL A 200 8.94 -16.88 11.00
CA VAL A 200 10.29 -16.35 11.25
C VAL A 200 10.56 -16.19 12.75
N LYS A 201 9.59 -15.69 13.52
CA LYS A 201 9.71 -15.60 14.98
C LYS A 201 9.85 -16.96 15.64
N ALA A 202 9.03 -17.94 15.27
CA ALA A 202 9.11 -19.28 15.82
C ALA A 202 10.50 -19.92 15.58
N VAL A 203 11.09 -19.70 14.39
CA VAL A 203 12.46 -20.15 14.11
C VAL A 203 13.46 -19.37 14.96
N LEU A 204 13.36 -18.04 15.05
CA LEU A 204 14.23 -17.22 15.89
C LEU A 204 14.22 -17.66 17.36
N ASP A 205 13.06 -17.97 17.92
CA ASP A 205 12.92 -18.45 19.31
C ASP A 205 13.68 -19.78 19.53
N VAL A 206 13.75 -20.64 18.51
CA VAL A 206 14.57 -21.87 18.54
C VAL A 206 16.05 -21.51 18.53
N TYR A 207 16.49 -20.59 17.67
CA TYR A 207 17.89 -20.12 17.65
C TYR A 207 18.31 -19.52 18.99
N ASP A 208 17.47 -18.68 19.60
CA ASP A 208 17.71 -18.11 20.93
C ASP A 208 17.81 -19.21 22.00
N GLY A 209 16.89 -20.18 21.98
CA GLY A 209 16.94 -21.33 22.89
C GLY A 209 18.22 -22.18 22.77
N VAL A 210 18.67 -22.45 21.54
CA VAL A 210 19.94 -23.16 21.29
C VAL A 210 21.13 -22.36 21.82
N MET A 211 21.18 -21.06 21.59
CA MET A 211 22.32 -20.24 22.00
C MET A 211 22.38 -19.99 23.52
N GLU A 212 21.23 -19.79 24.17
CA GLU A 212 21.17 -19.51 25.62
C GLU A 212 21.31 -20.78 26.47
N LYS A 213 20.60 -21.85 26.11
CA LYS A 213 20.44 -23.05 26.95
C LYS A 213 21.21 -24.25 26.42
N GLY A 214 21.74 -24.18 25.20
CA GLY A 214 22.37 -25.32 24.51
C GLY A 214 21.39 -26.44 24.15
N LYS A 215 20.08 -26.28 24.42
CA LYS A 215 19.02 -27.28 24.24
C LYS A 215 17.75 -26.59 23.77
N VAL A 216 17.00 -27.25 22.89
CA VAL A 216 15.69 -26.80 22.42
C VAL A 216 14.60 -27.41 23.29
N ASP A 217 13.63 -26.60 23.68
CA ASP A 217 12.45 -27.07 24.41
C ASP A 217 11.53 -27.90 23.48
N GLU A 218 10.80 -28.85 24.04
CA GLU A 218 9.92 -29.72 23.26
C GLU A 218 8.82 -28.91 22.54
N SER A 219 8.36 -27.81 23.13
CA SER A 219 7.38 -26.90 22.52
C SER A 219 7.94 -26.21 21.28
N THR A 220 9.15 -25.65 21.37
CA THR A 220 9.78 -24.92 20.26
C THR A 220 10.24 -25.87 19.15
N ARG A 221 10.58 -27.12 19.49
CA ARG A 221 10.84 -28.19 18.51
C ARG A 221 9.61 -28.53 17.67
N LYS A 222 8.43 -28.67 18.29
CA LYS A 222 7.16 -28.90 17.58
C LYS A 222 6.77 -27.70 16.71
N ALA A 223 7.03 -26.48 17.20
CA ALA A 223 6.82 -25.28 16.40
C ALA A 223 7.72 -25.25 15.16
N LEU A 224 8.99 -25.64 15.30
CA LEU A 224 9.92 -25.78 14.18
C LEU A 224 9.46 -26.82 13.16
N GLU A 225 8.98 -27.98 13.63
CA GLU A 225 8.44 -29.04 12.78
C GLU A 225 7.22 -28.54 11.99
N ALA A 226 6.29 -27.87 12.67
CA ALA A 226 5.13 -27.26 12.02
C ALA A 226 5.55 -26.23 10.96
N VAL A 227 6.51 -25.36 11.26
CA VAL A 227 7.06 -24.40 10.28
C VAL A 227 7.68 -25.13 9.10
N SER A 228 8.53 -26.14 9.34
CA SER A 228 9.18 -26.92 8.29
C SER A 228 8.19 -27.62 7.35
N SER A 229 7.09 -28.13 7.89
CA SER A 229 6.03 -28.79 7.10
C SER A 229 5.22 -27.83 6.25
N SER A 230 5.15 -26.56 6.66
CA SER A 230 4.40 -25.51 5.98
C SER A 230 5.18 -24.83 4.85
N LEU A 231 6.50 -25.00 4.82
CA LEU A 231 7.36 -24.38 3.82
C LEU A 231 7.52 -25.29 2.60
N PRO A 232 7.63 -24.71 1.38
CA PRO A 232 7.99 -25.48 0.22
C PRO A 232 9.37 -26.11 0.45
N LYS A 233 9.50 -27.41 0.14
CA LYS A 233 10.78 -28.11 0.26
C LYS A 233 11.76 -27.49 -0.72
N VAL A 234 12.89 -27.00 -0.20
CA VAL A 234 14.06 -26.64 -1.01
C VAL A 234 14.56 -27.95 -1.62
N GLN A 235 14.47 -28.06 -2.95
CA GLN A 235 15.02 -29.20 -3.71
C GLN A 235 16.53 -29.03 -3.88
#